data_AF-A0A1K1SEC1-F1
#
_entry.id   AF-A0A1K1SEC1-F1
#
_cell.length_a   1.000
_cell.length_b   1.000
_cell.length_c   1.000
_cell.angle_alpha   90.00
_cell.angle_beta   90.00
_cell.angle_gamma   90.00
#
_symmetry.space_group_name_H-M   'P 1'
#
loop_
_entity.id
_entity.type
_entity.pdbx_description
1 polymer ?
#
loop_
_entity_poly.entity_id
_entity_poly.type
_entity_poly.pdbx_seq_one_letter_code
_entity_poly.pdbx_strand_id
1 'polypeptide(L)'
;MNRPSKSKDSTTQPTSYFSQCLGEELYLLRKDQKKSIKVVAKDTKMSPRTITKVEKGLLKNFYPSRLYKLCEYYNANIRDVLGRAEIKDRANTI
;
A
#
# COMPACT_ATOMS: atom_id res chain seq x y z
N MET A 1 -3.15 41.78 14.19
CA MET A 1 -2.68 40.96 13.05
C MET A 1 -3.20 39.54 13.24
N ASN A 2 -4.29 39.17 12.54
CA ASN A 2 -4.85 37.82 12.63
C ASN A 2 -4.07 36.87 11.72
N ARG A 3 -3.49 35.82 12.31
CA ARG A 3 -2.86 34.71 11.58
C ARG A 3 -3.95 33.96 10.82
N PRO A 4 -3.77 33.62 9.52
CA PRO A 4 -4.69 32.72 8.86
C PRO A 4 -4.48 31.30 9.40
N SER A 5 -5.55 30.72 9.96
CA SER A 5 -5.59 29.32 10.39
C SER A 5 -5.51 28.40 9.17
N LYS A 6 -4.30 27.90 8.86
CA LYS A 6 -4.15 26.74 7.98
C LYS A 6 -4.52 25.48 8.76
N SER A 7 -5.80 25.14 8.80
CA SER A 7 -6.22 23.76 9.11
C SER A 7 -7.50 23.40 8.34
N LYS A 8 -7.43 23.49 7.02
CA LYS A 8 -8.23 22.60 6.18
C LYS A 8 -7.39 21.35 5.95
N ASP A 9 -7.67 20.36 6.79
CA ASP A 9 -7.27 18.98 6.65
C ASP A 9 -7.53 18.55 5.20
N SER A 10 -6.46 18.49 4.42
CA SER A 10 -6.50 18.37 2.96
C SER A 10 -5.66 17.19 2.58
N THR A 11 -6.09 15.94 2.86
CA THR A 11 -5.39 14.81 2.24
C THR A 11 -6.12 13.48 2.09
N THR A 12 -7.45 13.38 2.23
CA THR A 12 -8.19 12.19 1.77
C THR A 12 -8.86 12.49 0.43
N GLN A 13 -8.05 12.67 -0.61
CA GLN A 13 -8.54 12.39 -1.96
C GLN A 13 -8.78 10.87 -2.03
N PRO A 14 -9.88 10.39 -2.63
CA PRO A 14 -10.12 8.97 -2.80
C PRO A 14 -8.91 8.36 -3.52
N THR A 15 -8.22 7.44 -2.87
CA THR A 15 -7.25 6.59 -3.58
C THR A 15 -8.04 5.73 -4.55
N SER A 16 -7.52 5.48 -5.76
CA SER A 16 -8.22 4.68 -6.76
C SER A 16 -8.60 3.31 -6.18
N TYR A 17 -9.70 2.75 -6.64
CA TYR A 17 -10.13 1.41 -6.23
C TYR A 17 -9.04 0.35 -6.47
N PHE A 18 -8.33 0.47 -7.59
CA PHE A 18 -7.10 -0.27 -7.87
C PHE A 18 -6.03 -0.17 -6.76
N SER A 19 -5.82 1.01 -6.19
CA SER A 19 -4.86 1.19 -5.10
C SER A 19 -5.27 0.42 -3.84
N GLN A 20 -6.58 0.31 -3.59
CA GLN A 20 -7.12 -0.49 -2.49
C GLN A 20 -6.91 -1.98 -2.74
N CYS A 21 -7.24 -2.45 -3.95
CA CYS A 21 -7.03 -3.84 -4.37
C CYS A 21 -5.54 -4.24 -4.27
N LEU A 22 -4.64 -3.38 -4.75
CA LEU A 22 -3.20 -3.60 -4.64
C LEU A 22 -2.71 -3.63 -3.19
N GLY A 23 -3.23 -2.74 -2.35
CA GLY A 23 -2.93 -2.72 -0.92
C GLY A 23 -3.34 -4.02 -0.23
N GLU A 24 -4.54 -4.52 -0.56
CA GLU A 24 -5.04 -5.78 -0.04
C GLU A 24 -4.18 -6.97 -0.46
N GLU A 25 -3.77 -7.05 -1.73
CA GLU A 25 -2.88 -8.12 -2.20
C GLU A 25 -1.57 -8.16 -1.39
N LEU A 26 -0.98 -7.00 -1.10
CA LEU A 26 0.22 -6.88 -0.27
C LEU A 26 -0.04 -7.26 1.19
N TYR A 27 -1.22 -6.94 1.73
CA TYR A 27 -1.65 -7.35 3.06
C TYR A 27 -1.78 -8.88 3.16
N LEU A 28 -2.43 -9.50 2.18
CA LEU A 28 -2.62 -10.95 2.11
C LEU A 28 -1.29 -11.67 2.02
N LEU A 29 -0.36 -11.20 1.16
CA LEU A 29 1.01 -11.73 1.08
C LEU A 29 1.72 -11.68 2.43
N ARG A 30 1.63 -10.55 3.14
CA ARG A 30 2.24 -10.43 4.47
C ARG A 30 1.66 -11.45 5.46
N LYS A 31 0.34 -11.63 5.45
CA LYS A 31 -0.39 -12.50 6.36
C LYS A 31 -0.13 -13.97 6.09
N ASP A 32 -0.13 -14.38 4.82
CA ASP A 32 0.19 -15.73 4.38
C ASP A 32 1.58 -16.17 4.88
N GLN A 33 2.56 -15.27 4.76
CA GLN A 33 3.92 -15.51 5.25
C GLN A 33 4.11 -15.27 6.75
N LYS A 34 3.01 -15.00 7.49
CA LYS A 34 2.99 -14.77 8.94
C LYS A 34 3.97 -13.68 9.39
N LYS A 35 4.22 -12.67 8.55
CA LYS A 35 5.15 -11.57 8.85
C LYS A 35 4.45 -10.45 9.62
N SER A 36 5.10 -9.97 10.67
CA SER A 36 4.65 -8.76 11.37
C SER A 36 5.11 -7.51 10.60
N ILE A 37 4.32 -6.43 10.67
CA ILE A 37 4.68 -5.14 10.05
C ILE A 37 6.06 -4.65 10.52
N LYS A 38 6.43 -4.91 11.78
CA LYS A 38 7.74 -4.52 12.32
C LYS A 38 8.90 -5.21 11.60
N VAL A 39 8.76 -6.51 11.31
CA VAL A 39 9.78 -7.28 10.60
C VAL A 39 9.89 -6.80 9.16
N VAL A 40 8.76 -6.66 8.46
CA VAL A 40 8.72 -6.12 7.09
C VAL A 40 9.36 -4.74 7.04
N ALA A 41 9.04 -3.85 7.98
CA ALA A 41 9.60 -2.50 8.07
C ALA A 41 11.12 -2.51 8.18
N LYS A 42 11.66 -3.36 9.07
CA LYS A 42 13.09 -3.52 9.27
C LYS A 42 13.79 -3.98 7.99
N ASP A 43 13.30 -5.05 7.40
CA ASP A 43 13.97 -5.72 6.27
C ASP A 43 13.85 -4.90 4.98
N THR A 44 12.71 -4.24 4.78
CA THR A 44 12.48 -3.36 3.62
C THR A 44 13.00 -1.94 3.82
N LYS A 45 13.54 -1.59 4.99
CA LYS A 45 13.94 -0.22 5.34
C LYS A 45 12.80 0.80 5.13
N MET A 46 11.56 0.37 5.33
CA MET A 46 10.36 1.21 5.25
C MET A 46 9.83 1.47 6.64
N SER A 47 9.17 2.62 6.86
CA SER A 47 8.53 2.84 8.16
C SER A 47 7.32 1.91 8.33
N PRO A 48 7.01 1.40 9.54
CA PRO A 48 5.80 0.63 9.79
C PRO A 48 4.53 1.36 9.31
N ARG A 49 4.48 2.68 9.51
CA ARG A 49 3.38 3.54 9.07
C ARG A 49 3.24 3.55 7.53
N THR A 50 4.36 3.53 6.81
CA THR A 50 4.35 3.45 5.34
C THR A 50 3.74 2.13 4.91
N ILE A 51 4.16 1.01 5.48
CA ILE A 51 3.63 -0.32 5.15
C ILE A 51 2.13 -0.40 5.44
N THR A 52 1.68 0.05 6.62
CA THR A 52 0.24 0.10 6.94
C THR A 52 -0.55 0.95 5.95
N LYS A 53 0.00 2.09 5.50
CA LYS A 53 -0.68 2.92 4.49
C LYS A 53 -0.74 2.24 3.13
N VAL A 54 0.34 1.56 2.73
CA VAL A 54 0.38 0.77 1.48
C VAL A 54 -0.66 -0.33 1.51
N GLU A 55 -0.69 -1.12 2.58
CA GLU A 55 -1.64 -2.24 2.73
C GLU A 55 -3.11 -1.82 2.78
N LYS A 56 -3.37 -0.56 3.13
CA LYS A 56 -4.72 0.03 3.09
C LYS A 56 -5.03 0.74 1.76
N GLY A 57 -4.10 0.75 0.81
CA GLY A 57 -4.21 1.51 -0.43
C GLY A 57 -4.16 3.03 -0.27
N LEU A 58 -3.77 3.55 0.91
CA LEU A 58 -3.87 4.97 1.29
C LEU A 58 -2.63 5.82 0.95
N LEU A 59 -1.65 5.28 0.24
CA LEU A 59 -0.38 5.98 0.01
C LEU A 59 -0.41 6.78 -1.31
N LYS A 60 -0.71 8.09 -1.20
CA LYS A 60 -0.72 9.06 -2.31
C LYS A 60 0.52 9.05 -3.22
N ASN A 61 1.70 8.72 -2.67
CA ASN A 61 2.98 8.67 -3.39
C ASN A 61 3.60 7.27 -3.26
N PHE A 62 2.85 6.26 -3.69
CA PHE A 62 3.37 4.91 -3.78
C PHE A 62 4.27 4.77 -5.01
N TYR A 63 5.57 4.96 -4.79
CA TYR A 63 6.57 4.79 -5.83
C TYR A 63 6.65 3.31 -6.26
N PRO A 64 6.74 2.99 -7.56
CA PRO A 64 6.92 1.62 -8.05
C PRO A 64 8.11 0.89 -7.42
N SER A 65 9.17 1.61 -7.04
CA SER A 65 10.32 1.03 -6.32
C SER A 65 9.94 0.42 -4.97
N ARG A 66 8.94 0.97 -4.27
CA ARG A 66 8.41 0.41 -3.02
C ARG A 66 7.59 -0.85 -3.27
N LEU A 67 6.82 -0.88 -4.34
CA LEU A 67 6.10 -2.09 -4.76
C LEU A 67 7.08 -3.21 -5.08
N TYR A 68 8.07 -2.92 -5.91
CA TYR A 68 9.10 -3.85 -6.30
C TYR A 68 9.83 -4.43 -5.07
N LYS A 69 10.24 -3.57 -4.13
CA LYS A 69 10.90 -4.01 -2.90
C LYS A 69 10.03 -4.89 -2.01
N LEU A 70 8.73 -4.60 -1.90
CA LEU A 70 7.79 -5.44 -1.16
C LEU A 70 7.58 -6.79 -1.87
N CYS A 71 7.50 -6.80 -3.20
CA CYS A 71 7.38 -8.01 -3.99
C CYS A 71 8.63 -8.90 -3.84
N GLU A 72 9.83 -8.34 -3.94
CA GLU A 72 11.08 -9.07 -3.69
C GLU A 72 11.14 -9.62 -2.26
N TYR A 73 10.75 -8.82 -1.27
CA TYR A 73 10.73 -9.25 0.13
C TYR A 73 9.82 -10.46 0.35
N TYR A 74 8.64 -10.46 -0.28
CA TYR A 74 7.69 -11.57 -0.21
C TYR A 74 7.96 -12.67 -1.24
N ASN A 75 9.06 -12.61 -2.01
CA ASN A 75 9.33 -13.54 -3.11
C ASN A 75 8.12 -13.71 -4.06
N ALA A 76 7.41 -12.60 -4.35
CA ALA A 76 6.23 -12.55 -5.18
C ALA A 76 6.55 -11.91 -6.53
N ASN A 77 6.02 -12.47 -7.62
CA ASN A 77 6.14 -11.86 -8.94
C ASN A 77 5.26 -10.60 -9.01
N ILE A 78 5.85 -9.46 -9.33
CA ILE A 78 5.15 -8.17 -9.42
C ILE A 78 4.02 -8.18 -10.46
N ARG A 79 4.18 -8.92 -11.57
CA ARG A 79 3.14 -9.02 -12.61
C ARG A 79 1.91 -9.74 -12.07
N ASP A 80 2.09 -10.78 -11.28
CA ASP A 80 0.99 -11.54 -10.69
C ASP A 80 0.24 -10.71 -9.65
N VAL A 81 0.99 -9.94 -8.83
CA VAL A 81 0.40 -9.02 -7.83
C VAL A 81 -0.45 -7.95 -8.52
N LEU A 82 0.08 -7.33 -9.59
CA LEU A 82 -0.65 -6.34 -10.36
C LEU A 82 -1.86 -6.95 -11.07
N GLY A 83 -1.72 -8.13 -11.68
CA GLY A 83 -2.80 -8.82 -12.37
C GLY A 83 -3.97 -9.18 -11.44
N ARG A 84 -3.69 -9.68 -10.23
CA ARG A 84 -4.74 -9.95 -9.24
C ARG A 84 -5.45 -8.68 -8.78
N ALA A 85 -4.71 -7.60 -8.54
CA ALA A 85 -5.29 -6.31 -8.19
C ALA A 85 -6.16 -5.74 -9.33
N GLU A 86 -5.75 -5.90 -10.59
CA GLU A 86 -6.51 -5.46 -11.76
C GLU A 86 -7.80 -6.27 -11.95
N ILE A 87 -7.74 -7.60 -11.74
CA ILE A 87 -8.94 -8.45 -11.79
C ILE A 87 -9.97 -7.98 -10.75
N LYS A 88 -9.53 -7.74 -9.51
CA LYS A 88 -10.39 -7.21 -8.43
C LYS A 88 -10.96 -5.84 -8.75
N ASP A 89 -10.14 -4.94 -9.29
CA ASP A 89 -10.53 -3.59 -9.68
C ASP A 89 -11.63 -3.63 -10.76
N ARG A 90 -11.45 -4.44 -11.80
CA ARG A 90 -12.44 -4.63 -12.87
C ARG A 90 -13.73 -5.30 -12.39
N ALA A 91 -13.62 -6.21 -11.42
CA ALA A 91 -14.77 -6.92 -10.85
C ALA A 91 -15.54 -6.08 -9.82
N ASN A 92 -14.99 -4.96 -9.33
CA ASN A 92 -15.50 -4.23 -8.16
C ASN A 92 -15.67 -5.13 -6.92
N THR A 93 -14.73 -6.06 -6.71
CA THR A 93 -14.72 -6.98 -5.57
C THR A 93 -13.43 -6.86 -4.75
N ILE A 94 -13.57 -6.70 -3.43
CA ILE A 94 -12.51 -6.81 -2.41
C ILE A 94 -12.83 -8.04 -1.57
#